data_AF-A0A1H7ER83-F1
#
_entry.id   AF-A0A1H7ER83-F1
#
_cell.length_a   1.000
_cell.length_b   1.000
_cell.length_c   1.000
_cell.angle_alpha   90.00
_cell.angle_beta   90.00
_cell.angle_gamma   90.00
#
_symmetry.space_group_name_H-M   'P 1'
#
loop_
_entity.id
_entity.type
_entity.pdbx_description
1 polymer ?
#
loop_
_entity_poly.entity_id
_entity_poly.type
_entity_poly.pdbx_seq_one_letter_code
_entity_poly.pdbx_strand_id
1 'polypeptide(L)'
;MTLQKKGKYWYGSGPEDLQAELVAYSKRNKYAAVAFSGARCACGGASFKLETDEDEGAGRRTCVGCGAAHLMGDSEEFASDANFERHECVCDAEEFELLSGVALYADSNDVRWYYIGCRCTHCQLVGVFADWKCEAGDADRFLAKT
;
A
#
# COMPACT_ATOMS: atom_id res chain seq x y z
N MET A 1 -13.51 12.62 -6.99
CA MET A 1 -13.01 11.52 -7.84
C MET A 1 -12.67 12.05 -9.22
N THR A 2 -11.38 12.09 -9.54
CA THR A 2 -10.80 12.63 -10.78
C THR A 2 -9.99 11.60 -11.56
N LEU A 3 -10.14 10.32 -11.22
CA LEU A 3 -9.42 9.21 -11.83
C LEU A 3 -9.50 9.24 -13.37
N GLN A 4 -8.35 9.38 -14.03
CA GLN A 4 -8.21 9.36 -15.49
C GLN A 4 -7.35 8.19 -15.92
N LYS A 5 -7.83 7.44 -16.92
CA LYS A 5 -7.04 6.40 -17.58
C LYS A 5 -6.26 6.99 -18.76
N LYS A 6 -4.94 6.81 -18.79
CA LYS A 6 -4.10 7.10 -19.96
C LYS A 6 -3.31 5.86 -20.33
N GLY A 7 -3.71 5.21 -21.42
CA GLY A 7 -3.14 3.93 -21.83
C GLY A 7 -3.40 2.83 -20.80
N LYS A 8 -2.34 2.22 -20.28
CA LYS A 8 -2.41 1.19 -19.24
C LYS A 8 -2.40 1.73 -17.80
N TYR A 9 -2.18 3.04 -17.62
CA TYR A 9 -2.01 3.64 -16.30
C TYR A 9 -3.21 4.50 -15.90
N TRP A 10 -3.41 4.61 -14.59
CA TRP A 10 -4.42 5.46 -13.98
C TRP A 10 -3.76 6.62 -13.25
N TYR A 11 -4.40 7.78 -13.29
CA TYR A 11 -3.90 9.00 -12.68
C TYR A 11 -5.01 9.63 -11.85
N GLY A 12 -4.72 10.01 -10.60
CA GLY A 12 -5.70 10.50 -9.64
C GLY A 12 -5.11 11.61 -8.76
N SER A 13 -5.95 12.55 -8.35
CA SER A 13 -5.49 13.75 -7.61
C SER A 13 -5.67 13.63 -6.09
N GLY A 14 -6.30 12.56 -5.60
CA GLY A 14 -6.56 12.38 -4.17
C GLY A 14 -6.62 10.94 -3.70
N PRO A 15 -6.71 10.73 -2.36
CA PRO A 15 -6.75 9.41 -1.74
C PRO A 15 -7.98 8.58 -2.13
N GLU A 16 -9.10 9.24 -2.41
CA GLU A 16 -10.32 8.63 -2.95
C GLU A 16 -10.11 7.95 -4.31
N ASP A 17 -9.27 8.53 -5.18
CA ASP A 17 -8.94 7.96 -6.49
C ASP A 17 -8.05 6.72 -6.33
N LEU A 18 -7.11 6.77 -5.38
CA LEU A 18 -6.26 5.62 -5.03
C LEU A 18 -7.08 4.47 -4.40
N GLN A 19 -8.01 4.79 -3.50
CA GLN A 19 -8.92 3.80 -2.91
C GLN A 19 -9.80 3.14 -3.98
N ALA A 20 -10.33 3.93 -4.92
CA ALA A 20 -11.14 3.41 -6.02
C ALA A 20 -10.36 2.42 -6.89
N GLU A 21 -9.10 2.73 -7.24
CA GLU A 21 -8.25 1.82 -8.01
C GLU A 21 -7.88 0.57 -7.19
N LEU A 22 -7.60 0.70 -5.90
CA LEU A 22 -7.32 -0.45 -5.01
C LEU A 22 -8.54 -1.38 -4.94
N VAL A 23 -9.75 -0.84 -4.80
CA VAL A 23 -11.00 -1.62 -4.83
C VAL A 23 -11.20 -2.29 -6.20
N ALA A 24 -10.92 -1.58 -7.29
CA ALA A 24 -11.06 -2.15 -8.64
C ALA A 24 -10.08 -3.30 -8.88
N TYR A 25 -8.82 -3.14 -8.44
CA TYR A 25 -7.78 -4.16 -8.53
C TYR A 25 -8.09 -5.37 -7.65
N SER A 26 -8.40 -5.15 -6.37
CA SER A 26 -8.70 -6.24 -5.41
C SER A 26 -9.90 -7.09 -5.83
N LYS A 27 -10.92 -6.49 -6.44
CA LYS A 27 -12.04 -7.23 -7.07
C LYS A 27 -11.57 -8.13 -8.22
N ARG A 28 -10.63 -7.66 -9.06
CA ARG A 28 -10.03 -8.48 -10.14
C ARG A 28 -9.17 -9.60 -9.56
N ASN A 29 -8.50 -9.34 -8.44
CA ASN A 29 -7.72 -10.33 -7.68
C ASN A 29 -8.61 -11.26 -6.81
N LYS A 30 -9.94 -11.15 -6.89
CA LYS A 30 -10.94 -11.99 -6.18
C LYS A 30 -10.97 -11.84 -4.66
N TYR A 31 -10.13 -11.01 -4.06
CA TYR A 31 -10.15 -10.68 -2.64
C TYR A 31 -10.42 -9.19 -2.47
N ALA A 32 -11.68 -8.79 -2.58
CA ALA A 32 -12.05 -7.38 -2.52
C ALA A 32 -11.62 -6.77 -1.17
N ALA A 33 -10.83 -5.70 -1.23
CA ALA A 33 -10.42 -4.98 -0.04
C ALA A 33 -11.63 -4.22 0.53
N VAL A 34 -11.81 -4.29 1.85
CA VAL A 34 -12.96 -3.73 2.57
C VAL A 34 -12.56 -2.70 3.62
N ALA A 35 -11.33 -2.77 4.13
CA ALA A 35 -10.78 -1.80 5.08
C ALA A 35 -9.51 -1.17 4.52
N PHE A 36 -9.29 0.11 4.84
CA PHE A 36 -8.22 0.92 4.26
C PHE A 36 -7.61 1.85 5.30
N SER A 37 -6.31 2.10 5.20
CA SER A 37 -5.58 3.07 6.03
C SER A 37 -4.55 3.80 5.19
N GLY A 38 -4.57 5.13 5.23
CA GLY A 38 -3.58 5.97 4.57
C GLY A 38 -2.34 6.15 5.45
N ALA A 39 -1.16 5.90 4.90
CA ALA A 39 0.07 6.01 5.66
C ALA A 39 0.32 7.47 6.08
N ARG A 40 0.59 7.66 7.37
CA ARG A 40 1.04 8.95 7.93
C ARG A 40 2.23 8.71 8.85
N CYS A 41 3.18 9.64 8.85
CA CYS A 41 4.29 9.61 9.77
C CYS A 41 3.94 10.43 11.02
N ALA A 42 4.53 10.09 12.17
CA ALA A 42 4.41 10.89 13.39
C ALA A 42 4.92 12.33 13.23
N CYS A 43 5.79 12.58 12.24
CA CYS A 43 6.25 13.94 11.90
C CYS A 43 5.20 14.76 11.12
N GLY A 44 4.07 14.16 10.72
CA GLY A 44 3.03 14.78 9.89
C GLY A 44 3.21 14.57 8.38
N GLY A 45 4.32 13.95 7.94
CA GLY A 45 4.57 13.63 6.54
C GLY A 45 3.60 12.58 5.98
N ALA A 46 3.18 12.77 4.72
CA ALA A 46 2.32 11.85 3.97
C ALA A 46 3.03 11.22 2.75
N SER A 47 4.27 11.62 2.45
CA SER A 47 5.08 11.08 1.36
C SER A 47 6.13 10.09 1.87
N PHE A 48 6.22 8.95 1.20
CA PHE A 48 7.07 7.82 1.57
C PHE A 48 7.77 7.24 0.34
N LYS A 49 8.96 6.69 0.57
CA LYS A 49 9.56 5.69 -0.33
C LYS A 49 9.04 4.32 0.07
N LEU A 50 8.57 3.53 -0.90
CA LEU A 50 8.09 2.18 -0.66
C LEU A 50 9.18 1.17 -1.04
N GLU A 51 9.37 0.19 -0.18
CA GLU A 51 10.19 -0.98 -0.43
C GLU A 51 9.40 -2.23 -0.05
N THR A 52 9.40 -3.26 -0.89
CA THR A 52 8.71 -4.52 -0.58
C THR A 52 9.55 -5.72 -0.98
N ASP A 53 9.23 -6.85 -0.36
CA ASP A 53 9.59 -8.17 -0.80
C ASP A 53 8.27 -8.95 -0.95
N GLU A 54 7.87 -9.22 -2.19
CA GLU A 54 6.63 -9.93 -2.48
C GLU A 54 6.75 -11.44 -2.24
N ASP A 55 7.97 -11.99 -2.21
CA ASP A 55 8.23 -13.41 -1.96
C ASP A 55 8.05 -13.73 -0.46
N GLU A 56 8.63 -12.89 0.41
CA GLU A 56 8.47 -13.01 1.87
C GLU A 56 7.21 -12.31 2.40
N GLY A 57 6.53 -11.50 1.58
CA GLY A 57 5.32 -10.78 1.98
C GLY A 57 5.61 -9.65 2.99
N ALA A 58 6.69 -8.91 2.78
CA ALA A 58 7.11 -7.83 3.66
C ALA A 58 7.12 -6.47 2.95
N GLY A 59 6.68 -5.43 3.65
CA GLY A 59 6.68 -4.04 3.19
C GLY A 59 7.32 -3.10 4.20
N ARG A 60 8.15 -2.19 3.70
CA ARG A 60 8.77 -1.10 4.45
C ARG A 60 8.47 0.22 3.76
N ARG A 61 8.07 1.21 4.54
CA ARG A 61 7.95 2.60 4.09
C ARG A 61 8.98 3.47 4.78
N THR A 62 9.61 4.37 4.03
CA THR A 62 10.55 5.34 4.58
C THR A 62 10.02 6.75 4.38
N CYS A 63 9.79 7.50 5.46
CA CYS A 63 9.27 8.85 5.38
C CYS A 63 10.28 9.78 4.71
N VAL A 64 9.86 10.49 3.66
CA VAL A 64 10.74 11.45 2.97
C VAL A 64 11.03 12.67 3.86
N GLY A 65 10.09 13.05 4.73
CA GLY A 65 10.23 14.25 5.57
C GLY A 65 11.21 14.09 6.74
N CYS A 66 11.17 12.96 7.46
CA CYS A 66 12.04 12.72 8.62
C CYS A 66 13.05 11.58 8.46
N GLY A 67 12.98 10.81 7.36
CA GLY A 67 13.86 9.67 7.10
C GLY A 67 13.53 8.41 7.92
N ALA A 68 12.48 8.42 8.75
CA ALA A 68 12.12 7.26 9.56
C ALA A 68 11.56 6.12 8.69
N ALA A 69 12.14 4.94 8.85
CA ALA A 69 11.65 3.71 8.25
C ALA A 69 10.63 3.04 9.19
N HIS A 70 9.51 2.59 8.61
CA HIS A 70 8.43 1.90 9.30
C HIS A 70 8.07 0.64 8.52
N LEU A 71 8.01 -0.49 9.21
CA LEU A 71 7.49 -1.74 8.65
C LEU A 71 5.96 -1.66 8.60
N MET A 72 5.37 -2.22 7.55
CA MET A 72 3.93 -2.15 7.29
C MET A 72 3.25 -3.48 7.64
N GLY A 73 2.07 -3.44 8.28
CA GLY A 73 1.32 -4.65 8.59
C GLY A 73 2.04 -5.58 9.57
N ASP A 74 2.22 -6.84 9.19
CA ASP A 74 2.93 -7.91 9.92
C ASP A 74 4.39 -8.09 9.48
N SER A 75 4.93 -7.19 8.65
CA SER A 75 6.29 -7.30 8.10
C SER A 75 7.41 -7.40 9.14
N GLU A 76 7.16 -7.06 10.41
CA GLU A 76 8.12 -7.27 11.51
C GLU A 76 8.50 -8.74 11.69
N GLU A 77 7.59 -9.66 11.41
CA GLU A 77 7.82 -11.09 11.52
C GLU A 77 8.71 -11.63 10.39
N PHE A 78 8.70 -10.97 9.23
CA PHE A 78 9.39 -11.39 8.01
C PHE A 78 10.60 -10.52 7.65
N ALA A 79 10.78 -9.37 8.30
CA ALA A 79 11.81 -8.38 7.96
C ALA A 79 13.25 -8.89 8.09
N SER A 80 13.50 -9.94 8.87
CA SER A 80 14.83 -10.52 9.04
C SER A 80 15.27 -11.33 7.81
N ASP A 81 14.32 -11.91 7.10
CA ASP A 81 14.54 -12.76 5.92
C ASP A 81 14.21 -12.01 4.60
N ALA A 82 13.45 -10.91 4.69
CA ALA A 82 13.05 -10.09 3.54
C ALA A 82 14.21 -9.32 2.89
N ASN A 83 14.28 -9.41 1.57
CA ASN A 83 15.13 -8.60 0.71
C ASN A 83 14.32 -7.46 0.07
N PHE A 84 14.22 -6.35 0.80
CA PHE A 84 13.45 -5.18 0.38
C PHE A 84 13.96 -4.54 -0.92
N GLU A 85 13.13 -4.56 -1.96
CA GLU A 85 13.37 -3.88 -3.23
C GLU A 85 12.64 -2.53 -3.29
N ARG A 86 13.32 -1.49 -3.80
CA ARG A 86 12.74 -0.15 -3.95
C ARG A 86 11.77 -0.13 -5.12
N HIS A 87 10.62 0.49 -4.88
CA HIS A 87 9.65 0.77 -5.94
C HIS A 87 9.92 2.13 -6.58
N GLU A 88 9.91 2.15 -7.91
CA GLU A 88 10.01 3.35 -8.72
C GLU A 88 8.74 3.54 -9.56
N CYS A 89 8.34 4.78 -9.76
CA CYS A 89 7.26 5.11 -10.66
C CYS A 89 7.78 5.08 -12.10
N VAL A 90 6.86 4.94 -13.06
CA VAL A 90 7.17 5.05 -14.50
C VAL A 90 7.67 6.43 -14.95
N CYS A 91 7.68 7.40 -14.02
CA CYS A 91 8.27 8.73 -14.20
C CYS A 91 9.60 8.89 -13.45
N ASP A 92 10.20 7.79 -13.02
CA ASP A 92 11.46 7.70 -12.26
C ASP A 92 11.42 8.30 -10.84
N ALA A 93 10.24 8.73 -10.38
CA ALA A 93 10.05 9.18 -9.01
C ALA A 93 9.91 8.01 -8.02
N GLU A 94 10.52 8.13 -6.85
CA GLU A 94 10.46 7.14 -5.75
C GLU A 94 9.55 7.60 -4.58
N GLU A 95 8.81 8.69 -4.76
CA GLU A 95 8.00 9.30 -3.70
C GLU A 95 6.51 9.09 -3.93
N PHE A 96 5.86 8.49 -2.93
CA PHE A 96 4.48 8.06 -3.02
C PHE A 96 3.70 8.41 -1.75
N GLU A 97 2.41 8.69 -1.92
CA GLU A 97 1.44 8.53 -0.85
C GLU A 97 0.93 7.09 -0.88
N LEU A 98 0.94 6.44 0.29
CA LEU A 98 0.58 5.02 0.42
C LEU A 98 -0.83 4.87 0.99
N LEU A 99 -1.56 3.91 0.46
CA LEU A 99 -2.85 3.45 0.99
C LEU A 99 -2.80 1.95 1.14
N SER A 100 -2.84 1.52 2.39
CA SER A 100 -2.97 0.12 2.76
C SER A 100 -4.42 -0.30 2.66
N GLY A 101 -4.69 -1.44 2.02
CA GLY A 101 -6.01 -2.03 1.94
C GLY A 101 -5.97 -3.51 2.28
N VAL A 102 -6.98 -4.01 3.00
CA VAL A 102 -7.06 -5.42 3.38
C VAL A 102 -8.37 -6.05 2.97
N ALA A 103 -8.29 -7.30 2.53
CA ALA A 103 -9.45 -8.18 2.38
C ALA A 103 -9.53 -9.09 3.61
N LEU A 104 -10.75 -9.37 4.06
CA LEU A 104 -11.00 -10.14 5.27
C LEU A 104 -11.55 -11.54 4.96
N TYR A 105 -11.48 -12.43 5.93
CA TYR A 105 -12.28 -13.65 5.90
C TYR A 105 -13.77 -13.33 6.04
N ALA A 106 -14.64 -14.17 5.46
CA ALA A 106 -16.07 -13.87 5.34
C ALA A 106 -16.79 -13.70 6.70
N ASP A 107 -16.25 -14.32 7.75
CA ASP A 107 -16.86 -14.41 9.08
C ASP A 107 -15.95 -13.89 10.21
N SER A 108 -14.86 -13.18 9.88
CA SER A 108 -13.97 -12.60 10.90
C SER A 108 -13.38 -11.26 10.46
N ASN A 109 -12.85 -10.51 11.44
CA ASN A 109 -12.06 -9.30 11.18
C ASN A 109 -10.60 -9.64 10.85
N ASP A 110 -10.30 -10.91 10.57
CA ASP A 110 -8.93 -11.33 10.29
C ASP A 110 -8.56 -11.02 8.85
N VAL A 111 -7.35 -10.52 8.67
CA VAL A 111 -6.80 -10.22 7.36
C VAL A 111 -6.54 -11.52 6.62
N ARG A 112 -6.97 -11.53 5.36
CA ARG A 112 -6.78 -12.61 4.41
C ARG A 112 -5.82 -12.22 3.29
N TRP A 113 -5.81 -10.93 2.94
CA TRP A 113 -5.00 -10.39 1.86
C TRP A 113 -4.65 -8.94 2.16
N TYR A 114 -3.43 -8.55 1.79
CA TYR A 114 -2.95 -7.20 1.96
C TYR A 114 -2.58 -6.58 0.61
N TYR A 115 -2.96 -5.32 0.42
CA TYR A 115 -2.75 -4.53 -0.79
C TYR A 115 -2.07 -3.22 -0.41
N ILE A 116 -1.04 -2.83 -1.18
CA ILE A 116 -0.38 -1.53 -1.06
C ILE A 116 -0.66 -0.71 -2.31
N GLY A 117 -1.58 0.25 -2.18
CA GLY A 117 -1.83 1.29 -3.15
C GLY A 117 -0.79 2.39 -3.04
N CYS A 118 -0.25 2.84 -4.17
CA CYS A 118 0.65 3.99 -4.25
C CYS A 118 0.08 5.06 -5.16
N ARG A 119 0.20 6.31 -4.73
CA ARG A 119 -0.01 7.51 -5.55
C ARG A 119 1.29 8.28 -5.67
N CYS A 120 1.82 8.37 -6.88
CA CYS A 120 3.04 9.13 -7.12
C CYS A 120 2.80 10.63 -6.87
N THR A 121 3.62 11.25 -6.03
CA THR A 121 3.51 12.69 -5.70
C THR A 121 3.96 13.59 -6.85
N HIS A 122 4.67 13.03 -7.84
CA HIS A 122 5.19 13.75 -9.01
C HIS A 122 4.21 13.72 -10.18
N CYS A 123 3.92 12.53 -10.73
CA CYS A 123 3.09 12.39 -11.92
C CYS A 123 1.61 12.09 -11.62
N GLN A 124 1.24 11.90 -10.35
CA GLN A 124 -0.13 11.58 -9.90
C GLN A 124 -0.63 10.21 -10.36
N LEU A 125 0.26 9.31 -10.81
CA LEU A 125 -0.10 7.93 -11.12
C LEU A 125 -0.62 7.23 -9.85
N VAL A 126 -1.72 6.50 -9.98
CA VAL A 126 -2.28 5.65 -8.94
C VAL A 126 -2.28 4.21 -9.38
N GLY A 127 -1.97 3.30 -8.46
CA GLY A 127 -1.99 1.86 -8.72
C GLY A 127 -1.73 1.04 -7.47
N VAL A 128 -1.92 -0.27 -7.57
CA VAL A 128 -1.46 -1.24 -6.57
C VAL A 128 -0.06 -1.69 -6.99
N PHE A 129 0.91 -1.52 -6.11
CA PHE A 129 2.33 -1.78 -6.39
C PHE A 129 2.79 -3.12 -5.83
N ALA A 130 2.17 -3.57 -4.75
CA ALA A 130 2.42 -4.87 -4.17
C ALA A 130 1.14 -5.40 -3.53
N ASP A 131 0.94 -6.71 -3.61
CA ASP A 131 -0.11 -7.39 -2.90
C ASP A 131 0.25 -8.84 -2.59
N TRP A 132 -0.12 -9.31 -1.42
CA TRP A 132 0.18 -10.67 -1.00
C TRP A 132 -0.87 -11.22 -0.06
N LYS A 133 -0.93 -12.55 0.01
CA LYS A 133 -1.71 -13.24 1.02
C LYS A 133 -1.01 -13.05 2.36
N CYS A 134 -1.68 -12.48 3.34
CA CYS A 134 -1.26 -12.58 4.73
C CYS A 134 -2.43 -13.12 5.56
N GLU A 135 -2.13 -14.03 6.48
CA GLU A 135 -3.09 -14.55 7.46
C GLU A 135 -2.87 -13.82 8.78
N ALA A 136 -2.73 -12.50 8.69
CA ALA A 136 -2.62 -11.66 9.87
C ALA A 136 -3.98 -11.64 10.58
N GLY A 137 -3.96 -11.54 11.91
CA GLY A 137 -5.19 -11.49 12.70
C GLY A 137 -5.99 -10.21 12.47
N ASP A 138 -6.43 -9.57 13.55
CA ASP A 138 -7.32 -8.42 13.49
C ASP A 138 -6.86 -7.27 12.56
N ALA A 139 -7.74 -6.88 11.64
CA ALA A 139 -7.49 -5.89 10.60
C ALA A 139 -7.22 -4.47 11.12
N ASP A 140 -7.89 -4.05 12.19
CA ASP A 140 -7.65 -2.73 12.78
C ASP A 140 -6.23 -2.64 13.36
N ARG A 141 -5.80 -3.70 14.05
CA ARG A 141 -4.43 -3.80 14.56
C ARG A 141 -3.39 -3.86 13.45
N PHE A 142 -3.71 -4.56 12.36
CA PHE A 142 -2.85 -4.65 11.19
C PHE A 142 -2.68 -3.28 10.50
N LEU A 143 -3.80 -2.60 10.24
CA LEU A 143 -3.82 -1.30 9.59
C LEU A 143 -3.25 -0.18 10.48
N ALA A 144 -3.29 -0.31 11.81
CA ALA A 144 -2.64 0.65 12.71
C ALA A 144 -1.11 0.74 12.52
N LYS A 145 -0.49 -0.28 11.91
CA LYS A 145 0.96 -0.34 11.62
C LYS A 145 1.29 0.13 10.20
N THR A 146 0.36 0.78 9.50
CA THR A 146 0.55 1.21 8.10
C THR A 146 1.06 2.62 7.95
#